data_AF-A0A6F9A917-F1
#
_entry.id   AF-A0A6F9A917-F1
#
_cell.length_a   1.000
_cell.length_b   1.000
_cell.length_c   1.000
_cell.angle_alpha   90.00
_cell.angle_beta   90.00
_cell.angle_gamma   90.00
#
_symmetry.space_group_name_H-M   'P 1'
#
loop_
_entity.id
_entity.type
_entity.pdbx_description
1 polymer ?
#
loop_
_entity_poly.entity_id
_entity_poly.type
_entity_poly.pdbx_seq_one_letter_code
_entity_poly.pdbx_strand_id
1 'polypeptide(L)'
;MAGMESGYACFCGNDLDLHRHGKAPSMECNHVCFGDHTQPCGGDGWVIIFDTRVGACGGNYSAPSGVPGASMILFNFTFFDISDQKDMVELLDGYTTQVLARFDGHNPPRDLVNVTGDF
;
A
#
# COMPACT_ATOMS: atom_id res chain seq x y z
N MET A 1 -9.79 8.41 4.46
CA MET A 1 -9.09 8.87 3.25
C MET A 1 -8.30 10.13 3.57
N ALA A 2 -7.23 10.38 2.83
CA ALA A 2 -6.41 11.58 2.95
C ALA A 2 -6.28 12.25 1.58
N GLY A 3 -6.22 13.57 1.54
CA GLY A 3 -6.04 14.35 0.31
C GLY A 3 -5.01 15.46 0.49
N MET A 4 -4.27 15.77 -0.58
CA MET A 4 -3.25 16.84 -0.59
C MET A 4 -3.55 17.86 -1.69
N GLU A 5 -3.34 19.14 -1.41
CA GLU A 5 -3.53 20.26 -2.35
C GLU A 5 -2.37 21.26 -2.28
N SER A 6 -2.00 21.82 -3.43
CA SER A 6 -0.98 22.87 -3.59
C SER A 6 0.37 22.60 -2.90
N GLY A 7 0.74 21.33 -2.65
CA GLY A 7 2.03 20.96 -2.07
C GLY A 7 2.14 21.00 -0.54
N TYR A 8 1.18 21.62 0.15
CA TYR A 8 1.27 21.83 1.61
C TYR A 8 -0.03 21.54 2.38
N ALA A 9 -1.20 21.61 1.73
CA ALA A 9 -2.46 21.43 2.42
C ALA A 9 -2.81 19.95 2.51
N CYS A 10 -3.27 19.51 3.68
CA CYS A 10 -3.68 18.13 3.95
C CYS A 10 -5.14 18.12 4.44
N PHE A 11 -5.95 17.26 3.84
CA PHE A 11 -7.36 17.08 4.13
C PHE A 11 -7.64 15.65 4.54
N CYS A 12 -8.48 15.47 5.56
CA CYS A 12 -8.92 14.16 6.03
C CYS A 12 -10.42 14.04 5.88
N GLY A 13 -10.89 12.86 5.47
CA GLY A 13 -12.32 12.63 5.31
C GLY A 13 -12.67 11.16 5.18
N ASN A 14 -13.94 10.87 5.43
CA ASN A 14 -14.55 9.56 5.26
C ASN A 14 -15.61 9.56 4.14
N ASP A 15 -15.70 10.66 3.38
CA ASP A 15 -16.65 10.79 2.29
C ASP A 15 -16.32 9.82 1.15
N LEU A 16 -17.36 9.16 0.64
CA LEU A 16 -17.25 8.21 -0.46
C LEU A 16 -17.44 8.90 -1.82
N ASP A 17 -18.08 10.07 -1.86
CA ASP A 17 -18.30 10.84 -3.08
C ASP A 17 -17.18 11.84 -3.36
N LEU A 18 -15.97 11.30 -3.51
CA LEU A 18 -14.77 12.09 -3.81
C LEU A 18 -14.77 12.70 -5.22
N HIS A 19 -15.65 12.21 -6.10
CA HIS A 19 -15.69 12.61 -7.52
C HIS A 19 -16.78 13.65 -7.80
N ARG A 20 -17.44 14.16 -6.76
CA ARG A 20 -18.51 15.15 -6.87
C ARG A 20 -18.12 16.37 -7.71
N HIS A 21 -16.85 16.76 -7.67
CA HIS A 21 -16.30 17.92 -8.38
C HIS A 21 -15.60 17.53 -9.70
N GLY A 22 -15.77 16.30 -10.16
CA GLY A 22 -15.11 15.76 -11.35
C GLY A 22 -13.71 15.21 -11.05
N LYS A 23 -13.15 14.49 -12.03
CA LYS A 23 -11.80 13.94 -11.98
C LYS A 23 -10.85 14.80 -12.79
N ALA A 24 -9.80 15.30 -12.15
CA ALA A 24 -8.74 16.05 -12.81
C ALA A 24 -7.86 15.13 -13.70
N PRO A 25 -7.25 15.65 -14.77
CA PRO A 25 -6.08 15.03 -15.38
C PRO A 25 -4.95 14.87 -14.35
N SER A 26 -4.18 13.78 -14.41
CA SER A 26 -3.10 13.54 -13.44
C SER A 26 -2.05 14.65 -13.42
N MET A 27 -1.83 15.33 -14.55
CA MET A 27 -0.87 16.43 -14.67
C MET A 27 -1.22 17.64 -13.79
N GLU A 28 -2.50 17.85 -13.50
CA GLU A 28 -2.98 18.92 -12.63
C GLU A 28 -2.71 18.63 -11.14
N CYS A 29 -2.34 17.40 -10.79
CA CYS A 29 -2.03 16.96 -9.43
C CYS A 29 -0.52 16.77 -9.19
N ASN A 30 0.34 17.44 -9.96
CA ASN A 30 1.80 17.27 -9.95
C ASN A 30 2.58 18.36 -9.19
N HIS A 31 1.93 19.19 -8.37
CA HIS A 31 2.67 20.09 -7.49
C HIS A 31 3.51 19.27 -6.51
N VAL A 32 4.77 19.65 -6.34
CA VAL A 32 5.68 18.95 -5.43
C VAL A 32 5.25 19.12 -3.98
N CYS A 33 5.41 18.08 -3.18
CA CYS A 33 5.24 18.18 -1.73
C CYS A 33 6.34 19.05 -1.13
N PHE A 34 6.01 19.96 -0.20
CA PHE A 34 7.01 20.83 0.45
C PHE A 34 8.03 20.05 1.29
N GLY A 35 7.63 18.90 1.84
CA GLY A 35 8.51 18.04 2.64
C GLY A 35 9.39 17.11 1.82
N ASP A 36 8.98 16.76 0.60
CA ASP A 36 9.70 15.86 -0.28
C ASP A 36 9.39 16.19 -1.75
N HIS A 37 10.36 16.78 -2.44
CA HIS A 37 10.20 17.22 -3.82
C HIS A 37 10.10 16.07 -4.84
N THR A 38 10.25 14.81 -4.40
CA THR A 38 10.11 13.62 -5.26
C THR A 38 8.66 13.14 -5.36
N GLN A 39 7.75 13.70 -4.57
CA GLN A 39 6.36 13.25 -4.44
C GLN A 39 5.35 14.30 -4.94
N PRO A 40 4.23 13.86 -5.55
CA PRO A 40 3.13 14.74 -5.93
C PRO A 40 2.17 14.99 -4.75
N CYS A 41 1.78 16.25 -4.55
CA CYS A 41 0.90 16.73 -3.49
C CYS A 41 -0.22 17.65 -4.04
N GLY A 42 -0.86 17.23 -5.13
CA GLY A 42 -2.04 17.89 -5.68
C GLY A 42 -1.68 19.04 -6.62
N GLY A 43 -2.54 20.05 -6.70
CA GLY A 43 -2.34 21.25 -7.49
C GLY A 43 -3.29 22.35 -7.05
N ASP A 44 -3.28 23.47 -7.76
CA ASP A 44 -4.12 24.62 -7.38
C ASP A 44 -5.60 24.34 -7.66
N GLY A 45 -6.38 24.11 -6.59
CA GLY A 45 -7.78 23.69 -6.70
C GLY A 45 -7.94 22.18 -6.97
N TRP A 46 -6.86 21.41 -6.96
CA TRP A 46 -6.86 19.98 -7.29
C TRP A 46 -6.29 19.14 -6.16
N VAL A 47 -7.13 18.24 -5.66
CA VAL A 47 -6.78 17.36 -4.55
C VAL A 47 -6.36 15.99 -5.09
N ILE A 48 -5.13 15.58 -4.80
CA ILE A 48 -4.72 14.17 -4.97
C ILE A 48 -5.16 13.38 -3.74
N ILE A 49 -5.74 12.19 -3.94
CA ILE A 49 -6.41 11.44 -2.86
C ILE A 49 -5.75 10.08 -2.68
N PHE A 50 -5.52 9.71 -1.41
CA PHE A 50 -4.94 8.45 -0.98
C PHE A 50 -5.83 7.71 0.01
N ASP A 51 -5.80 6.38 -0.08
CA ASP A 51 -6.34 5.50 0.95
C ASP A 51 -5.38 5.50 2.15
N THR A 52 -5.91 5.71 3.36
CA THR A 52 -5.10 5.78 4.59
C THR A 52 -4.53 4.43 5.02
N ARG A 53 -4.86 3.32 4.33
CA ARG A 53 -4.22 2.02 4.48
C ARG A 53 -2.85 1.94 3.79
N VAL A 54 -2.57 2.84 2.85
CA VAL A 54 -1.23 2.93 2.22
C VAL A 54 -0.23 3.41 3.27
N GLY A 55 0.81 2.62 3.53
CA GLY A 55 1.85 2.94 4.53
C GLY A 55 1.42 2.75 5.99
N ALA A 56 0.25 2.17 6.25
CA ALA A 56 -0.19 1.89 7.62
C ALA A 56 0.65 0.77 8.27
N CYS A 57 0.91 0.89 9.56
CA CYS A 57 1.61 -0.11 10.36
C CYS A 57 0.64 -1.22 10.81
N GLY A 58 0.32 -2.12 9.88
CA GLY A 58 -0.64 -3.20 10.08
C GLY A 58 -2.08 -2.80 9.71
N GLY A 59 -2.93 -3.82 9.55
CA GLY A 59 -4.31 -3.65 9.15
C GLY A 59 -4.95 -5.00 8.81
N ASN A 60 -6.28 -5.02 8.78
CA ASN A 60 -7.01 -6.19 8.32
C ASN A 60 -7.30 -6.06 6.82
N TYR A 61 -6.62 -6.87 6.02
CA TYR A 61 -6.81 -6.94 4.57
C TYR A 61 -7.75 -8.10 4.25
N SER A 62 -9.01 -7.93 4.63
CA SER A 62 -10.08 -8.75 4.10
C SER A 62 -10.45 -8.18 2.72
N ALA A 63 -10.11 -8.90 1.66
CA ALA A 63 -11.00 -8.90 0.50
C ALA A 63 -12.41 -9.34 0.99
N PRO A 64 -13.50 -9.21 0.20
CA PRO A 64 -14.83 -9.74 0.57
C PRO A 64 -14.83 -11.21 1.05
N SER A 65 -13.70 -11.88 0.88
CA SER A 65 -13.34 -13.19 1.34
C SER A 65 -11.91 -13.10 1.91
N GLY A 66 -11.70 -13.28 3.22
CA GLY A 66 -10.44 -13.91 3.64
C GLY A 66 -10.54 -15.31 3.07
N VAL A 67 -9.98 -15.53 1.87
CA VAL A 67 -10.57 -16.37 0.80
C VAL A 67 -11.03 -17.75 1.31
N PRO A 68 -12.28 -17.93 1.80
CA PRO A 68 -12.67 -19.17 2.44
C PRO A 68 -12.69 -20.26 1.38
N GLY A 69 -11.91 -21.32 1.57
CA GLY A 69 -11.75 -22.38 0.59
C GLY A 69 -10.73 -22.11 -0.51
N ALA A 70 -9.87 -21.09 -0.38
CA ALA A 70 -8.63 -21.06 -1.14
C ALA A 70 -7.70 -22.16 -0.65
N SER A 71 -7.11 -22.92 -1.57
CA SER A 71 -6.07 -23.91 -1.28
C SER A 71 -4.65 -23.34 -1.40
N MET A 72 -4.52 -22.14 -1.99
CA MET A 72 -3.26 -21.47 -2.25
C MET A 72 -3.44 -19.97 -2.35
N ILE A 73 -2.50 -19.22 -1.78
CA ILE A 73 -2.35 -17.78 -1.98
C ILE A 73 -1.02 -17.52 -2.69
N LEU A 74 -1.09 -16.70 -3.73
CA LEU A 74 0.04 -16.32 -4.57
C LEU A 74 0.49 -14.91 -4.22
N PHE A 75 1.65 -14.77 -3.60
CA PHE A 75 2.21 -13.47 -3.24
C PHE A 75 3.17 -13.00 -4.35
N ASN A 76 2.90 -11.80 -4.86
CA ASN A 76 3.74 -11.15 -5.86
C ASN A 76 4.32 -9.85 -5.29
N PHE A 77 5.65 -9.75 -5.28
CA PHE A 77 6.38 -8.59 -4.79
C PHE A 77 6.82 -7.73 -5.98
N THR A 78 5.99 -6.75 -6.35
CA THR A 78 6.26 -5.87 -7.51
C THR A 78 7.40 -4.87 -7.26
N PHE A 79 7.64 -4.52 -5.99
CA PHE A 79 8.76 -3.73 -5.53
C PHE A 79 9.23 -4.30 -4.19
N PHE A 80 10.54 -4.46 -4.02
CA PHE A 80 11.16 -4.92 -2.79
C PHE A 80 12.52 -4.27 -2.66
N ASP A 81 12.62 -3.28 -1.77
CA ASP A 81 13.85 -2.55 -1.48
C ASP A 81 14.02 -2.48 0.04
N ILE A 82 14.93 -3.31 0.54
CA ILE A 82 15.32 -3.34 1.96
C ILE A 82 16.81 -3.02 2.02
N SER A 83 17.12 -1.87 2.59
CA SER A 83 18.50 -1.36 2.66
C SER A 83 19.25 -1.82 3.92
N ASP A 84 18.57 -1.95 5.08
CA ASP A 84 19.19 -2.43 6.32
C ASP A 84 19.17 -3.96 6.37
N GLN A 85 20.31 -4.57 6.72
CA GLN A 85 20.46 -6.01 6.81
C GLN A 85 19.79 -6.65 8.03
N LYS A 86 19.27 -5.83 8.94
CA LYS A 86 18.45 -6.28 10.07
C LYS A 86 16.96 -6.26 9.76
N ASP A 87 16.57 -5.60 8.68
CA ASP A 87 15.19 -5.52 8.26
C ASP A 87 14.80 -6.76 7.48
N MET A 88 13.59 -7.25 7.74
CA MET A 88 13.10 -8.49 7.16
C MET A 88 11.59 -8.49 7.06
N VAL A 89 11.08 -9.24 6.09
CA VAL A 89 9.66 -9.51 5.89
C VAL A 89 9.41 -10.99 6.14
N GLU A 90 8.48 -11.30 7.04
CA GLU A 90 8.07 -12.66 7.34
C GLU A 90 6.60 -12.88 6.97
N LEU A 91 6.34 -14.01 6.32
CA LEU A 91 5.00 -14.53 6.10
C LEU A 91 4.75 -15.58 7.16
N LEU A 92 3.71 -15.39 7.97
CA LEU A 92 3.32 -16.32 9.02
C LEU A 92 1.97 -16.95 8.69
N ASP A 93 1.80 -18.21 9.08
CA ASP A 93 0.50 -18.85 9.12
C ASP A 93 -0.38 -18.19 10.20
N GLY A 94 -1.59 -17.77 9.83
CA GLY A 94 -2.55 -17.15 10.74
C GLY A 94 -3.09 -18.09 11.82
N TYR A 95 -3.03 -19.42 11.60
CA TYR A 95 -3.51 -20.42 12.56
C TYR A 95 -2.41 -20.89 13.51
N THR A 96 -1.25 -21.26 12.97
CA THR A 96 -0.16 -21.87 13.75
C THR A 96 0.94 -20.90 14.15
N THR A 97 0.97 -19.67 13.59
CA THR A 97 2.07 -18.71 13.71
C THR A 97 3.42 -19.24 13.21
N GLN A 98 3.41 -20.31 12.41
CA GLN A 98 4.61 -20.84 11.78
C GLN A 98 5.13 -19.84 10.73
N VAL A 99 6.43 -19.62 10.70
CA VAL A 99 7.08 -18.83 9.63
C VAL A 99 7.09 -19.66 8.35
N LEU A 100 6.36 -19.19 7.34
CA LEU A 100 6.21 -19.83 6.03
C LEU A 100 7.31 -19.38 5.07
N ALA A 101 7.69 -18.10 5.13
CA ALA A 101 8.80 -17.55 4.37
C ALA A 101 9.39 -16.32 5.07
N ARG A 102 10.66 -16.04 4.75
CA ARG A 102 11.44 -14.93 5.28
C ARG A 102 12.25 -14.32 4.15
N PHE A 103 12.21 -13.01 4.03
CA PHE A 103 12.95 -12.24 3.04
C PHE A 103 13.73 -11.11 3.71
N ASP A 104 14.88 -10.79 3.16
CA ASP A 104 15.76 -9.70 3.58
C ASP A 104 16.44 -9.08 2.36
N GLY A 105 17.25 -8.04 2.56
CA GLY A 105 17.95 -7.36 1.46
C GLY A 105 18.96 -8.24 0.69
N HIS A 106 19.52 -9.29 1.30
CA HIS A 106 20.38 -10.25 0.60
C HIS A 106 19.62 -11.39 -0.08
N ASN A 107 18.45 -11.74 0.48
CA ASN A 107 17.59 -12.82 0.05
C ASN A 107 16.20 -12.26 -0.29
N PRO A 108 16.08 -11.46 -1.36
CA PRO A 108 14.79 -10.93 -1.77
C PRO A 108 13.88 -12.06 -2.27
N PRO A 109 12.55 -11.86 -2.23
CA PRO A 109 11.60 -12.83 -2.75
C PRO A 109 11.86 -13.09 -4.24
N ARG A 110 11.91 -14.36 -4.61
CA ARG A 110 12.00 -14.79 -6.01
C ARG A 110 10.61 -14.82 -6.60
N ASP A 111 10.42 -14.18 -7.76
CA ASP A 111 9.16 -14.10 -8.53
C ASP A 111 7.90 -14.29 -7.65
N LEU A 112 7.12 -15.34 -7.91
CA LEU A 112 5.89 -15.64 -7.19
C LEU A 112 6.18 -16.55 -6.00
N VAL A 113 5.75 -16.13 -4.81
CA VAL A 113 5.83 -16.92 -3.58
C VAL A 113 4.50 -17.62 -3.39
N ASN A 114 4.52 -18.95 -3.48
CA ASN A 114 3.35 -19.79 -3.34
C ASN A 114 3.23 -20.25 -1.90
N VAL A 115 2.10 -19.93 -1.25
CA VAL A 115 1.79 -20.41 0.10
C VAL A 115 0.55 -21.30 0.01
N THR A 116 0.73 -22.59 0.27
CA THR A 116 -0.36 -23.58 0.35
C THR A 116 -0.78 -23.76 1.79
N GLY A 117 -2.08 -23.76 2.04
CA GLY A 117 -2.66 -23.95 3.37
C GLY A 117 -4.17 -24.12 3.29
N ASP A 118 -4.78 -24.57 4.38
CA ASP A 118 -6.23 -24.55 4.56
C ASP A 118 -6.61 -23.18 5.11
N PHE A 119 -7.04 -22.26 4.24
CA PHE A 119 -7.40 -20.87 4.59
C PHE A 119 -8.88 -20.74 4.94
#